data_AF-I3Z0V6-F1
#
_entry.id   AF-I3Z0V6-F1
#
_cell.length_a   1.000
_cell.length_b   1.000
_cell.length_c   1.000
_cell.angle_alpha   90.00
_cell.angle_beta   90.00
_cell.angle_gamma   90.00
#
_symmetry.space_group_name_H-M   'P 1'
#
loop_
_entity.id
_entity.type
_entity.pdbx_description
1 polymer ?
#
loop_
_entity_poly.entity_id
_entity_poly.type
_entity_poly.pdbx_seq_one_letter_code
_entity_poly.pdbx_strand_id
1 'polypeptide(L)'
;MNRFFITFAALSASGIFTYAYLREWIGIKLFGEEVHLQIDNPEAPYFHSSEDLYLLNILVFGLLFLSIFGLAVYGTWKKKHGLVFLTFVLSMLGMFVVMINGAIK
;
A
#
# COMPACT_ATOMS: atom_id res chain seq x y z
N MET A 1 12.42 16.64 15.59
CA MET A 1 11.29 16.35 14.69
C MET A 1 9.98 16.43 15.48
N ASN A 2 8.99 17.20 15.02
CA ASN A 2 7.76 17.45 15.78
C ASN A 2 6.90 16.17 15.86
N ARG A 3 6.39 15.81 17.05
CA ARG A 3 5.58 14.59 17.26
C ARG A 3 4.33 14.57 16.39
N PHE A 4 3.75 15.75 16.16
CA PHE A 4 2.64 15.93 15.23
C PHE A 4 3.03 15.51 13.80
N PHE A 5 4.22 15.93 13.35
CA PHE A 5 4.69 15.64 11.99
C PHE A 5 4.86 14.13 11.76
N ILE A 6 5.48 13.41 12.70
CA ILE A 6 5.66 11.95 12.58
C ILE A 6 4.31 11.24 12.55
N THR A 7 3.38 11.66 13.40
CA THR A 7 2.05 11.07 13.48
C THR A 7 1.27 11.29 12.20
N PHE A 8 1.28 12.53 11.69
CA PHE A 8 0.66 12.88 10.42
C PHE A 8 1.29 12.10 9.26
N ALA A 9 2.62 12.07 9.17
CA ALA A 9 3.33 11.34 8.12
C ALA A 9 3.02 9.84 8.15
N ALA A 10 3.01 9.20 9.33
CA ALA A 10 2.68 7.79 9.48
C ALA A 10 1.26 7.47 8.98
N LEU A 11 0.28 8.27 9.43
CA LEU A 11 -1.12 8.09 9.07
C LEU A 11 -1.37 8.38 7.59
N SER A 12 -0.85 9.49 7.08
CA SER A 12 -1.06 9.89 5.68
C SER A 12 -0.37 8.92 4.72
N ALA A 13 0.89 8.53 4.97
CA ALA A 13 1.59 7.60 4.10
C ALA A 13 0.87 6.25 4.03
N SER A 14 0.67 5.60 5.17
CA SER A 14 -0.01 4.29 5.18
C SER A 14 -1.47 4.38 4.72
N GLY A 15 -2.18 5.46 5.04
CA GLY A 15 -3.58 5.67 4.63
C GLY A 15 -3.75 5.86 3.13
N ILE A 16 -2.89 6.66 2.48
CA ILE A 16 -2.94 6.87 1.02
C ILE A 16 -2.71 5.56 0.27
N PHE A 17 -1.69 4.79 0.64
CA PHE A 17 -1.42 3.50 -0.03
C PHE A 17 -2.51 2.46 0.25
N THR A 18 -3.02 2.40 1.48
CA THR A 18 -4.18 1.56 1.82
C THR A 18 -5.36 1.88 0.92
N TYR A 19 -5.71 3.17 0.82
CA TYR A 19 -6.82 3.62 0.00
C TYR A 19 -6.60 3.30 -1.47
N ALA A 20 -5.44 3.64 -2.04
CA ALA A 20 -5.14 3.42 -3.45
C ALA A 20 -5.31 1.95 -3.85
N TYR A 21 -4.63 1.04 -3.14
CA TYR A 21 -4.66 -0.39 -3.46
C TYR A 21 -6.02 -1.04 -3.21
N LEU A 22 -6.66 -0.76 -2.07
CA LEU A 22 -7.94 -1.39 -1.76
C LEU A 22 -9.08 -0.82 -2.59
N ARG A 23 -9.09 0.48 -2.88
CA ARG A 23 -10.09 1.08 -3.77
C ARG A 23 -10.00 0.48 -5.17
N GLU A 24 -8.79 0.32 -5.69
CA GLU A 24 -8.58 -0.29 -7.00
C GLU A 24 -9.03 -1.75 -7.00
N TRP A 25 -8.62 -2.55 -6.01
CA TRP A 25 -9.08 -3.94 -5.90
C TRP A 25 -10.60 -4.06 -5.79
N ILE A 26 -11.23 -3.23 -4.96
CA ILE A 26 -12.69 -3.18 -4.80
C ILE A 26 -13.36 -2.73 -6.10
N GLY A 27 -12.83 -1.72 -6.78
CA GLY A 27 -13.31 -1.24 -8.08
C GLY A 27 -13.39 -2.36 -9.10
N ILE A 28 -12.32 -3.13 -9.21
CA ILE A 28 -12.23 -4.22 -10.18
C ILE A 28 -13.11 -5.40 -9.77
N LYS A 29 -12.99 -5.89 -8.53
CA LYS A 29 -13.70 -7.12 -8.10
C LYS A 29 -15.18 -6.92 -7.81
N LEU A 30 -15.60 -5.77 -7.29
CA LEU A 30 -17.00 -5.54 -6.87
C LEU A 30 -17.77 -4.64 -7.84
N PHE A 31 -17.11 -3.69 -8.51
CA PHE A 31 -17.77 -2.74 -9.40
C PHE A 31 -17.52 -3.02 -10.89
N GLY A 32 -16.67 -3.99 -11.23
CA GLY A 32 -16.36 -4.35 -12.61
C GLY A 32 -15.63 -3.24 -13.37
N GLU A 33 -14.86 -2.40 -12.67
CA GLU A 33 -14.00 -1.40 -13.33
C GLU A 33 -12.99 -2.11 -14.24
N GLU A 34 -12.84 -1.63 -15.49
CA GLU A 34 -11.91 -2.20 -16.46
C GLU A 34 -10.45 -2.02 -16.01
N VAL A 35 -9.65 -3.08 -16.11
CA VAL A 35 -8.22 -3.05 -15.83
C VAL A 35 -7.44 -2.97 -17.14
N HIS A 36 -6.64 -1.91 -17.27
CA HIS A 36 -5.68 -1.80 -18.38
C HIS A 36 -4.39 -2.55 -18.05
N LEU A 37 -4.35 -3.84 -18.36
CA LEU A 37 -3.13 -4.65 -18.27
C LEU A 37 -2.19 -4.34 -19.44
N GLN A 38 -0.88 -4.40 -19.20
CA GLN A 38 0.16 -4.17 -20.20
C GLN A 38 0.84 -5.49 -20.58
N ILE A 39 0.04 -6.47 -21.01
CA ILE A 39 0.50 -7.87 -21.23
C ILE A 39 1.58 -7.94 -22.32
N ASP A 40 1.46 -7.13 -23.37
CA ASP A 40 2.38 -7.14 -24.51
C ASP A 40 3.60 -6.21 -24.31
N ASN A 41 3.70 -5.52 -23.17
CA ASN A 41 4.82 -4.63 -22.88
C ASN A 41 5.92 -5.38 -22.11
N PRO A 42 7.09 -5.66 -22.71
CA PRO A 42 8.20 -6.34 -22.03
C PRO A 42 8.86 -5.49 -20.93
N GLU A 43 8.50 -4.21 -20.83
CA GLU A 43 8.92 -3.33 -19.74
C GLU A 43 7.91 -3.27 -18.59
N ALA A 44 6.72 -3.88 -18.75
CA ALA A 44 5.75 -3.92 -17.69
C ALA A 44 6.20 -4.86 -16.55
N PRO A 45 5.80 -4.56 -15.31
CA PRO A 45 6.06 -5.47 -14.20
C PRO A 45 5.41 -6.84 -14.39
N TYR A 46 6.02 -7.89 -13.84
CA TYR A 46 5.58 -9.29 -14.00
C TYR A 46 4.09 -9.50 -13.63
N PHE A 47 3.55 -8.73 -12.68
CA PHE A 47 2.18 -8.84 -12.22
C PHE A 47 1.15 -8.29 -13.22
N HIS A 48 1.56 -7.66 -14.32
CA HIS A 48 0.66 -7.32 -15.44
C HIS A 48 0.44 -8.47 -16.44
N SER A 49 1.12 -9.61 -16.26
CA SER A 49 0.98 -10.78 -17.15
C SER A 49 -0.38 -11.46 -17.09
N SER A 50 -1.12 -11.31 -15.98
CA SER A 50 -2.50 -11.79 -15.84
C SER A 50 -3.30 -10.94 -14.86
N GLU A 51 -4.62 -10.92 -15.03
CA GLU A 51 -5.53 -10.20 -14.13
C GLU A 51 -5.47 -10.76 -12.71
N ASP A 52 -5.40 -12.08 -12.57
CA ASP A 52 -5.33 -12.73 -11.25
C ASP A 52 -4.06 -12.34 -10.47
N LEU A 53 -2.91 -12.28 -11.14
CA LEU A 53 -1.66 -11.83 -10.53
C LEU A 53 -1.72 -10.37 -10.16
N TYR A 54 -2.26 -9.53 -11.03
CA TYR A 54 -2.45 -8.11 -10.77
C TYR A 54 -3.33 -7.87 -9.53
N LEU A 55 -4.48 -8.55 -9.48
CA LEU A 55 -5.43 -8.47 -8.38
C LEU A 55 -4.87 -9.01 -7.06
N LEU A 56 -4.14 -10.12 -7.12
CA LEU A 56 -3.45 -10.65 -5.94
C LEU A 56 -2.41 -9.65 -5.42
N ASN A 57 -1.63 -9.06 -6.33
CA ASN A 57 -0.58 -8.11 -6.00
C ASN A 57 -1.15 -6.86 -5.29
N ILE A 58 -2.16 -6.20 -5.88
CA ILE A 58 -2.77 -5.02 -5.26
C ILE A 58 -3.47 -5.37 -3.94
N LEU A 59 -4.06 -6.58 -3.81
CA LEU A 59 -4.68 -7.01 -2.56
C LEU A 59 -3.65 -7.19 -1.44
N VAL A 60 -2.54 -7.86 -1.73
CA VAL A 60 -1.46 -8.11 -0.76
C VAL A 60 -0.91 -6.78 -0.24
N PHE A 61 -0.60 -5.84 -1.12
CA PHE A 61 -0.11 -4.52 -0.71
C PHE A 61 -1.19 -3.70 0.00
N GLY A 62 -2.44 -3.75 -0.47
CA GLY A 62 -3.57 -3.11 0.21
C GLY A 62 -3.76 -3.59 1.64
N LEU A 63 -3.70 -4.90 1.88
CA LEU A 63 -3.79 -5.49 3.21
C LEU A 63 -2.56 -5.17 4.08
N LEU A 64 -1.36 -5.17 3.49
CA LEU A 64 -0.14 -4.78 4.19
C LEU A 64 -0.25 -3.34 4.70
N PHE A 65 -0.57 -2.38 3.83
CA PHE A 65 -0.70 -0.98 4.24
C PHE A 65 -1.89 -0.76 5.18
N LEU A 66 -3.00 -1.49 5.01
CA LEU A 66 -4.15 -1.43 5.92
C LEU A 66 -3.74 -1.83 7.34
N SER A 67 -2.94 -2.89 7.48
CA SER A 67 -2.44 -3.33 8.78
C SER A 67 -1.53 -2.29 9.43
N ILE A 68 -0.64 -1.67 8.65
CA ILE A 68 0.25 -0.60 9.11
C ILE A 68 -0.56 0.64 9.52
N PHE A 69 -1.57 1.01 8.73
CA PHE A 69 -2.46 2.13 9.01
C PHE A 69 -3.26 1.90 10.29
N GLY A 70 -3.84 0.70 10.47
CA GLY A 70 -4.54 0.31 11.69
C GLY A 70 -3.65 0.40 12.94
N LEU A 71 -2.41 -0.07 12.84
CA LEU A 71 -1.41 0.08 13.91
C LEU A 71 -1.03 1.54 14.16
N ALA A 72 -0.94 2.37 13.13
CA ALA A 72 -0.66 3.81 13.26
C ALA A 72 -1.81 4.54 13.96
N VAL A 73 -3.06 4.24 13.61
CA VAL A 73 -4.26 4.77 14.28
C VAL A 73 -4.29 4.34 15.74
N TYR A 74 -4.09 3.05 16.01
CA TYR A 74 -4.02 2.52 17.37
C TYR A 74 -2.91 3.17 18.20
N GLY A 75 -1.70 3.27 17.65
CA GLY A 75 -0.55 3.92 18.28
C GLY A 75 -0.80 5.39 18.60
N THR A 76 -1.44 6.10 17.68
CA THR A 76 -1.85 7.50 17.85
C THR A 76 -2.86 7.63 19.00
N TRP A 77 -3.91 6.81 18.99
CA TRP A 77 -4.96 6.84 20.01
C TRP A 77 -4.42 6.53 21.41
N LYS A 78 -3.54 5.52 21.54
CA LYS A 78 -2.90 5.16 22.80
C LYS A 78 -1.70 6.05 23.17
N LYS A 79 -1.41 7.09 22.39
CA LYS A 79 -0.26 8.01 22.57
C LYS A 79 1.09 7.25 22.64
N LYS A 80 1.19 6.10 21.97
CA LYS A 80 2.40 5.26 21.90
C LYS A 80 3.28 5.75 20.75
N HIS A 81 3.98 6.86 20.96
CA HIS A 81 4.78 7.50 19.91
C HIS A 81 5.86 6.61 19.27
N GLY A 82 6.46 5.68 20.04
CA GLY A 82 7.40 4.70 19.49
C GLY A 82 6.76 3.76 18.46
N LEU A 83 5.51 3.36 18.68
CA LEU A 83 4.76 2.53 17.74
C LEU A 83 4.39 3.32 16.47
N VAL A 84 4.01 4.59 16.63
CA VAL A 84 3.71 5.47 15.49
C VAL A 84 4.97 5.74 14.65
N PHE A 85 6.13 5.89 15.28
CA PHE A 85 7.39 5.99 14.56
C PHE A 85 7.72 4.68 13.82
N LEU A 86 7.50 3.52 14.45
CA LEU A 86 7.68 2.23 13.80
C LEU A 86 6.76 2.08 12.58
N THR A 87 5.49 2.47 12.66
CA THR A 87 4.56 2.38 11.53
C THR A 87 4.95 3.31 10.39
N PHE A 88 5.52 4.48 10.69
CA PHE A 88 6.14 5.35 9.67
C PHE A 88 7.30 4.64 8.95
N VAL A 89 8.23 4.04 9.70
CA VAL A 89 9.36 3.30 9.12
C VAL A 89 8.88 2.11 8.29
N LEU A 90 7.91 1.35 8.80
CA LEU A 90 7.30 0.22 8.06
C LEU A 90 6.60 0.69 6.78
N SER A 91 5.95 1.86 6.80
CA SER A 91 5.36 2.44 5.59
C SER A 91 6.44 2.75 4.55
N MET A 92 7.58 3.30 4.98
CA MET A 92 8.72 3.56 4.09
C MET A 92 9.32 2.28 3.50
N LEU A 93 9.50 1.25 4.33
CA LEU A 93 9.98 -0.06 3.86
C LEU A 93 8.96 -0.72 2.93
N GLY A 94 7.66 -0.63 3.21
CA GLY A 94 6.60 -1.13 2.34
C GLY A 94 6.61 -0.44 0.97
N MET A 95 6.75 0.89 0.94
CA MET A 95 6.90 1.64 -0.32
C MET A 95 8.14 1.17 -1.10
N PHE A 96 9.26 0.94 -0.41
CA PHE A 96 10.47 0.44 -1.05
C PHE A 96 10.26 -0.97 -1.66
N VAL A 97 9.57 -1.86 -0.95
CA VAL A 97 9.21 -3.19 -1.47
C VAL A 97 8.29 -3.09 -2.69
N VAL A 98 7.30 -2.19 -2.67
CA VAL A 98 6.46 -1.90 -3.84
C VAL A 98 7.30 -1.47 -5.04
N MET A 99 8.26 -0.55 -4.84
CA MET A 99 9.14 -0.07 -5.91
C MET A 99 10.00 -1.20 -6.49
N ILE A 100 10.58 -2.05 -5.64
CA ILE A 100 11.34 -3.22 -6.09
C ILE A 100 10.42 -4.16 -6.87
N ASN A 101 9.23 -4.44 -6.36
CA ASN A 101 8.27 -5.33 -6.99
C ASN A 101 7.83 -4.81 -8.38
N GLY A 102 7.67 -3.50 -8.52
CA GLY A 102 7.40 -2.83 -9.79
C GLY A 102 8.60 -2.80 -10.75
N ALA A 103 9.82 -3.07 -10.29
CA ALA A 103 11.00 -3.15 -11.13
C ALA A 103 11.27 -4.59 -11.65
N ILE A 104 10.58 -5.59 -11.10
CA ILE A 104 10.70 -6.99 -11.52
C ILE A 104 9.82 -7.20 -12.77
N LYS A 105 10.45 -7.63 -13.86
CA LYS A 105 9.83 -7.92 -15.16
C LYS A 105 9.35 -9.37 -15.24
#